data_AF-A0A8B8ZKV2-F1
#
_entry.id   AF-A0A8B8ZKV2-F1
#
_cell.length_a   1.000
_cell.length_b   1.000
_cell.length_c   1.000
_cell.angle_alpha   90.00
_cell.angle_beta   90.00
_cell.angle_gamma   90.00
#
_symmetry.space_group_name_H-M   'P 1'
#
loop_
_entity.id
_entity.type
_entity.pdbx_description
1 polymer ?
#
loop_
_entity_poly.entity_id
_entity_poly.type
_entity_poly.pdbx_seq_one_letter_code
_entity_poly.pdbx_strand_id
1 'polypeptide(L)'
;MGLLSTWLSRLASPHSSKSFFHRARELSHRFRGPRFSGALPSSGKERLLSWSRSIVPFAIVASAGGALALELSSTSSLDHRIEGKEQTGLLVQGPHKELPEEFIKELKAILQDNMTLEYDERHFHGNPQNSFHRAVNIPDVIVYPRWHDDVQKIVISCNKYKVPITPYGGATSVEGQTLAPQGGLCIDMSLMKKIKSLHVEDMDVVVEPGVGWIELNEYLKPYGLFFPLDPGPGATIGGMCATRCSGSLAVRYGTMRDNVINLQVVLGNGDVIKTGSRARKSAAGYDLTRLIIGSEGTLGVITEVTLRLQKLPQHSMVAMCNIQTIKDAANAAIATMHSGIQVSRVELLDEVQVKAINMANGKNLPELPTLMFEFIGTEAYLREQALLVQKIVSEHNGSDFVFVEDADAKKELWRTILCLQIRKEALWACLAMAPNFEALTTDVCVPLSRLAECISKSKQELNASPLLCMVIAHAGDGNFHACILFDPDQEEQQQEAERLNHFIVHTALSMEGWSSPCFFMELERGCCSLGMVDVQFHPFPFPDICCLDTWDITLFRRSRGTCSGEHGCWYWQNEVP
;
A
#
# COMPACT_ATOMS: atom_id res chain seq x y z
N MET A 1 5.95 -4.56 27.06
CA MET A 1 6.12 -3.10 27.27
C MET A 1 7.31 -2.50 26.49
N GLY A 2 8.06 -3.26 25.67
CA GLY A 2 9.21 -2.73 24.90
C GLY A 2 8.95 -2.33 23.44
N LEU A 3 7.73 -2.51 22.91
CA LEU A 3 7.39 -2.24 21.49
C LEU A 3 6.62 -0.93 21.27
N LEU A 4 6.14 -0.26 22.33
CA LEU A 4 5.50 1.07 22.23
C LEU A 4 6.51 2.23 22.27
N SER A 5 7.72 2.01 22.81
CA SER A 5 8.75 3.05 22.94
C SER A 5 9.47 3.35 21.61
N THR A 6 9.51 2.39 20.68
CA THR A 6 10.05 2.56 19.32
C THR A 6 9.11 3.34 18.39
N TRP A 7 7.84 3.50 18.76
CA TRP A 7 6.86 4.26 18.00
C TRP A 7 6.94 5.76 18.31
N LEU A 8 7.14 6.15 19.58
CA LEU A 8 7.30 7.56 19.98
C LEU A 8 8.63 8.18 19.54
N SER A 9 9.67 7.39 19.33
CA SER A 9 10.98 7.89 18.85
C SER A 9 11.01 8.22 17.36
N ARG A 10 10.02 7.78 16.57
CA ARG A 10 9.93 8.08 15.12
C ARG A 10 9.25 9.42 14.79
N LEU A 11 8.71 10.13 15.79
CA LEU A 11 8.14 11.48 15.63
C LEU A 11 9.11 12.61 16.00
N ALA A 12 10.31 12.29 16.49
CA ALA A 12 11.28 13.30 16.90
C ALA A 12 12.62 13.04 16.21
N SER A 13 12.89 13.76 15.11
CA SER A 13 14.27 13.93 14.63
C SER A 13 15.01 14.87 15.58
N PRO A 14 16.15 14.46 16.17
CA PRO A 14 16.96 15.33 17.00
C PRO A 14 18.21 15.78 16.22
N HIS A 15 18.09 16.52 15.11
CA HIS A 15 19.21 17.32 14.57
C HIS A 15 18.74 18.40 13.57
N SER A 16 18.20 19.51 14.06
CA SER A 16 18.39 20.84 13.43
C SER A 16 18.08 22.01 14.39
N SER A 17 18.51 21.91 15.65
CA SER A 17 18.47 23.05 16.58
C SER A 17 19.84 23.70 16.60
N LYS A 18 20.09 24.62 15.64
CA LYS A 18 21.09 25.72 15.67
C LYS A 18 21.25 26.34 14.27
N SER A 19 20.24 27.09 13.81
CA SER A 19 20.41 28.14 12.77
C SER A 19 19.13 28.96 12.53
N PHE A 20 18.34 29.28 13.57
CA PHE A 20 17.10 30.08 13.39
C PHE A 20 17.02 31.37 14.22
N PHE A 21 18.08 31.71 14.95
CA PHE A 21 18.21 33.01 15.61
C PHE A 21 19.21 33.90 14.86
N HIS A 22 18.83 34.40 13.69
CA HIS A 22 19.33 35.65 13.09
C HIS A 22 18.68 35.90 11.71
N ARG A 23 17.40 36.31 11.68
CA ARG A 23 16.77 37.12 10.59
C ARG A 23 15.27 37.35 10.83
N ALA A 24 14.92 37.97 11.95
CA ALA A 24 13.58 38.53 12.14
C ALA A 24 13.68 39.79 13.02
N ARG A 25 14.34 40.82 12.48
CA ARG A 25 14.31 42.17 13.03
C ARG A 25 14.53 43.17 11.89
N GLU A 26 13.54 43.28 11.03
CA GLU A 26 13.25 44.49 10.24
C GLU A 26 11.95 44.29 9.44
N LEU A 27 11.22 45.38 9.24
CA LEU A 27 9.93 45.50 8.53
C LEU A 27 8.66 45.31 9.38
N SER A 28 8.52 46.14 10.41
CA SER A 28 7.22 46.63 10.88
C SER A 28 7.07 48.10 10.47
N HIS A 29 6.29 48.42 9.42
CA HIS A 29 5.67 49.75 9.26
C HIS A 29 4.55 49.74 8.19
N ARG A 30 3.40 50.32 8.58
CA ARG A 30 2.19 50.67 7.78
C ARG A 30 1.26 49.47 7.53
N PHE A 31 0.02 49.40 8.05
CA PHE A 31 -1.08 50.37 8.04
C PHE A 31 -2.00 50.25 9.28
N ARG A 32 -2.69 51.36 9.62
CA ARG A 32 -3.61 51.55 10.75
C ARG A 32 -5.09 51.36 10.34
N GLY A 33 -5.85 50.65 11.19
CA GLY A 33 -7.23 50.94 11.66
C GLY A 33 -8.42 50.96 10.68
N PRO A 34 -9.70 50.99 11.16
CA PRO A 34 -10.14 51.38 12.51
C PRO A 34 -10.98 50.36 13.30
N ARG A 35 -11.23 50.73 14.57
CA ARG A 35 -11.81 50.02 15.72
C ARG A 35 -13.35 50.00 15.73
N PHE A 36 -13.92 49.02 16.43
CA PHE A 36 -15.19 49.19 17.16
C PHE A 36 -15.09 48.58 18.57
N SER A 37 -15.71 49.29 19.52
CA SER A 37 -15.69 49.12 20.98
C SER A 37 -17.00 48.52 21.49
N GLY A 38 -16.95 47.68 22.52
CA GLY A 38 -18.11 47.25 23.31
C GLY A 38 -17.68 46.53 24.58
N ALA A 39 -18.22 46.96 25.73
CA ALA A 39 -17.69 46.72 27.08
C ALA A 39 -18.33 45.52 27.82
N LEU A 40 -17.63 45.09 28.88
CA LEU A 40 -18.02 44.12 29.93
C LEU A 40 -19.19 44.62 30.81
N PRO A 41 -19.76 43.76 31.68
CA PRO A 41 -19.29 43.75 33.08
C PRO A 41 -19.13 42.35 33.73
N SER A 42 -18.51 42.42 34.91
CA SER A 42 -17.91 41.41 35.78
C SER A 42 -18.81 40.81 36.87
N SER A 43 -18.48 39.59 37.33
CA SER A 43 -18.33 39.18 38.74
C SER A 43 -17.60 37.82 38.75
N GLY A 44 -16.68 37.40 39.62
CA GLY A 44 -16.16 37.91 40.88
C GLY A 44 -16.00 36.73 41.85
N LYS A 45 -14.78 36.21 42.05
CA LYS A 45 -14.19 35.83 43.37
C LYS A 45 -12.92 34.96 43.24
N GLU A 46 -11.89 35.45 43.91
CA GLU A 46 -10.57 34.88 44.14
C GLU A 46 -10.59 33.77 45.21
N ARG A 47 -9.59 32.88 45.17
CA ARG A 47 -8.85 32.45 46.38
C ARG A 47 -7.45 31.92 46.02
N LEU A 48 -6.46 32.68 46.46
CA LEU A 48 -5.03 32.34 46.57
C LEU A 48 -4.80 31.37 47.73
N LEU A 49 -3.82 30.48 47.60
CA LEU A 49 -2.96 30.01 48.70
C LEU A 49 -1.63 29.48 48.10
N SER A 50 -0.55 30.19 48.41
CA SER A 50 0.84 29.74 48.21
C SER A 50 1.27 28.80 49.34
N TRP A 51 2.26 27.94 49.10
CA TRP A 51 3.29 27.61 50.10
C TRP A 51 4.57 27.09 49.40
N SER A 52 5.66 27.13 50.16
CA SER A 52 7.02 27.48 49.76
C SER A 52 8.04 26.33 49.73
N ARG A 53 9.14 26.62 49.03
CA ARG A 53 10.49 26.02 48.92
C ARG A 53 11.06 25.17 50.08
N SER A 54 11.81 24.10 49.73
CA SER A 54 13.24 23.76 50.10
C SER A 54 13.57 22.32 49.61
N ILE A 55 14.50 22.06 48.67
CA ILE A 55 15.98 21.95 48.65
C ILE A 55 16.56 20.58 49.15
N VAL A 56 16.90 19.62 48.25
CA VAL A 56 18.24 19.08 47.76
C VAL A 56 18.77 17.85 48.61
N PRO A 57 19.71 16.98 48.15
CA PRO A 57 19.58 15.74 47.36
C PRO A 57 20.19 14.48 48.07
N PHE A 58 20.29 13.32 47.41
CA PHE A 58 21.24 12.26 47.82
C PHE A 58 22.11 11.80 46.66
N ALA A 59 23.38 11.60 46.98
CA ALA A 59 24.52 11.48 46.08
C ALA A 59 24.95 10.02 45.84
N ILE A 60 25.79 9.92 44.81
CA ILE A 60 26.61 8.83 44.28
C ILE A 60 27.46 8.13 45.36
N VAL A 61 27.62 6.81 45.25
CA VAL A 61 28.82 6.09 45.71
C VAL A 61 29.33 5.21 44.57
N ALA A 62 30.59 5.45 44.19
CA ALA A 62 31.40 4.64 43.30
C ALA A 62 32.57 4.06 44.10
N SER A 63 32.91 2.80 43.85
CA SER A 63 34.24 2.18 44.04
C SER A 63 34.09 0.66 43.88
N ALA A 64 35.02 -0.14 43.34
CA ALA A 64 36.26 0.02 42.59
C ALA A 64 36.85 -1.41 42.48
N GLY A 65 37.68 -1.64 41.46
CA GLY A 65 38.62 -2.78 41.39
C GLY A 65 38.17 -3.88 40.43
N GLY A 66 38.98 -4.36 39.49
CA GLY A 66 40.40 -4.12 39.22
C GLY A 66 40.80 -4.98 38.01
N ALA A 67 41.74 -4.46 37.23
CA ALA A 67 42.23 -4.98 35.96
C ALA A 67 43.06 -6.28 36.09
N LEU A 68 43.13 -7.05 34.99
CA LEU A 68 44.41 -7.56 34.50
C LEU A 68 44.35 -7.93 33.01
N ALA A 69 45.38 -7.53 32.28
CA ALA A 69 45.64 -7.74 30.86
C ALA A 69 46.32 -9.11 30.60
N LEU A 70 46.24 -9.61 29.36
CA LEU A 70 47.42 -9.92 28.52
C LEU A 70 47.04 -10.52 27.15
N GLU A 71 47.97 -10.27 26.23
CA GLU A 71 47.99 -10.43 24.77
C GLU A 71 48.31 -11.85 24.24
N LEU A 72 48.05 -12.00 22.93
CA LEU A 72 48.81 -12.73 21.88
C LEU A 72 48.29 -14.05 21.26
N SER A 73 47.96 -13.89 19.96
CA SER A 73 48.32 -14.69 18.76
C SER A 73 47.76 -16.09 18.49
N SER A 74 47.10 -16.16 17.31
CA SER A 74 47.12 -17.20 16.26
C SER A 74 46.63 -18.60 16.59
N THR A 75 45.58 -19.06 15.91
CA THR A 75 45.66 -19.89 14.68
C THR A 75 44.26 -20.23 14.16
N SER A 76 44.25 -20.54 12.88
CA SER A 76 43.17 -20.95 11.99
C SER A 76 42.30 -22.13 12.46
N SER A 77 41.14 -22.22 11.79
CA SER A 77 40.25 -23.38 11.63
C SER A 77 39.25 -23.62 12.76
N LEU A 78 37.96 -23.45 12.49
CA LEU A 78 37.10 -24.51 11.97
C LEU A 78 35.66 -24.01 11.83
N ASP A 79 35.01 -24.51 10.78
CA ASP A 79 33.59 -24.45 10.52
C ASP A 79 32.73 -24.58 11.78
N HIS A 80 31.79 -23.67 11.95
CA HIS A 80 30.51 -24.06 12.53
C HIS A 80 29.41 -23.77 11.52
N ARG A 81 29.10 -24.84 10.77
CA ARG A 81 27.81 -25.04 10.13
C ARG A 81 26.72 -24.73 11.15
N ILE A 82 25.87 -23.77 10.80
CA ILE A 82 24.56 -23.60 11.41
C ILE A 82 23.73 -24.78 10.89
N GLU A 83 23.81 -25.92 11.56
CA GLU A 83 22.76 -26.94 11.52
C GLU A 83 21.61 -26.42 12.40
N GLY A 84 20.86 -25.46 11.85
CA GLY A 84 19.51 -25.17 12.29
C GLY A 84 18.57 -25.98 11.42
N LYS A 85 17.72 -26.80 12.06
CA LYS A 85 16.64 -27.58 11.43
C LYS A 85 16.07 -26.87 10.20
N GLU A 86 16.04 -27.55 9.07
CA GLU A 86 15.30 -27.10 7.88
C GLU A 86 13.85 -26.81 8.32
N GLN A 87 13.56 -25.54 8.56
CA GLN A 87 12.20 -25.06 8.79
C GLN A 87 11.48 -25.21 7.46
N THR A 88 10.41 -25.98 7.47
CA THR A 88 9.43 -26.21 6.40
C THR A 88 8.63 -24.93 6.06
N GLY A 89 9.26 -23.77 6.05
CA GLY A 89 8.65 -22.55 5.51
C GLY A 89 8.69 -22.58 3.99
N LEU A 90 7.74 -21.91 3.33
CA LEU A 90 7.84 -21.55 1.91
C LEU A 90 9.10 -20.70 1.68
N LEU A 91 10.23 -21.37 1.49
CA LEU A 91 11.53 -20.78 1.21
C LEU A 91 11.67 -20.64 -0.30
N VAL A 92 11.63 -19.40 -0.77
CA VAL A 92 11.88 -19.09 -2.19
C VAL A 92 13.35 -19.34 -2.49
N GLN A 93 13.61 -20.34 -3.32
CA GLN A 93 14.95 -20.72 -3.76
C GLN A 93 15.33 -19.99 -5.05
N GLY A 94 16.60 -19.66 -5.19
CA GLY A 94 17.18 -19.20 -6.44
C GLY A 94 18.71 -19.33 -6.44
N PRO A 95 19.33 -19.50 -7.62
CA PRO A 95 20.78 -19.58 -7.71
C PRO A 95 21.41 -18.23 -7.32
N HIS A 96 22.34 -18.25 -6.37
CA HIS A 96 23.14 -17.08 -6.03
C HIS A 96 24.41 -17.04 -6.88
N LYS A 97 24.77 -15.86 -7.38
CA LYS A 97 26.00 -15.62 -8.13
C LYS A 97 26.72 -14.42 -7.55
N GLU A 98 28.00 -14.58 -7.23
CA GLU A 98 28.82 -13.47 -6.74
C GLU A 98 28.89 -12.31 -7.74
N LEU A 99 28.79 -11.10 -7.20
CA LEU A 99 28.88 -9.87 -8.00
C LEU A 99 30.32 -9.62 -8.48
N PRO A 100 30.52 -9.26 -9.76
CA PRO A 100 31.85 -8.88 -10.25
C PRO A 100 32.40 -7.63 -9.53
N GLU A 101 33.68 -7.63 -9.14
CA GLU A 101 34.30 -6.46 -8.49
C GLU A 101 34.21 -5.19 -9.34
N GLU A 102 34.36 -5.32 -10.66
CA GLU A 102 34.26 -4.21 -11.60
C GLU A 102 32.85 -3.58 -11.62
N PHE A 103 31.81 -4.39 -11.41
CA PHE A 103 30.44 -3.89 -11.26
C PHE A 103 30.31 -3.03 -10.01
N ILE A 104 30.85 -3.47 -8.87
CA ILE A 104 30.82 -2.72 -7.60
C ILE A 104 31.58 -1.39 -7.74
N LYS A 105 32.74 -1.40 -8.40
CA LYS A 105 33.51 -0.18 -8.70
C LYS A 105 32.73 0.79 -9.59
N GLU A 106 32.06 0.28 -10.62
CA GLU A 106 31.23 1.07 -11.53
C GLU A 106 30.04 1.71 -10.80
N LEU A 107 29.35 0.95 -9.94
CA LEU A 107 28.27 1.49 -9.09
C LEU A 107 28.78 2.57 -8.14
N LYS A 108 29.94 2.35 -7.50
CA LYS A 108 30.54 3.33 -6.58
C LYS A 108 30.92 4.62 -7.29
N ALA A 109 31.34 4.56 -8.55
CA ALA A 109 31.59 5.74 -9.36
C ALA A 109 30.30 6.51 -9.70
N ILE A 110 29.19 5.81 -9.92
CA ILE A 110 27.87 6.42 -10.22
C ILE A 110 27.27 7.06 -8.95
N LEU A 111 27.25 6.34 -7.83
CA LEU A 111 26.44 6.66 -6.65
C LEU A 111 27.23 7.25 -5.49
N GLN A 112 28.56 7.13 -5.50
CA GLN A 112 29.44 7.53 -4.42
C GLN A 112 29.03 6.88 -3.10
N ASP A 113 28.58 7.67 -2.13
CA ASP A 113 28.18 7.20 -0.81
C ASP A 113 26.72 6.70 -0.75
N ASN A 114 25.95 6.82 -1.85
CA ASN A 114 24.56 6.36 -1.90
C ASN A 114 24.44 4.86 -2.28
N MET A 115 25.31 4.02 -1.73
CA MET A 115 25.25 2.56 -1.84
C MET A 115 25.77 1.89 -0.56
N THR A 116 25.28 0.70 -0.24
CA THR A 116 25.74 -0.08 0.93
C THR A 116 25.88 -1.56 0.63
N LEU A 117 26.86 -2.18 1.27
CA LEU A 117 27.12 -3.63 1.28
C LEU A 117 26.95 -4.22 2.70
N GLU A 118 26.57 -3.40 3.67
CA GLU A 118 26.40 -3.82 5.06
C GLU A 118 25.34 -4.91 5.19
N TYR A 119 25.63 -5.92 5.99
CA TYR A 119 24.76 -7.09 6.13
C TYR A 119 23.38 -6.71 6.65
N ASP A 120 23.29 -5.87 7.69
CA ASP A 120 22.02 -5.52 8.33
C ASP A 120 21.07 -4.81 7.35
N GLU A 121 21.61 -3.89 6.54
CA GLU A 121 20.84 -3.18 5.50
C GLU A 121 20.36 -4.15 4.41
N ARG A 122 21.24 -5.05 3.94
CA ARG A 122 20.88 -6.06 2.94
C ARG A 122 19.83 -7.03 3.46
N HIS A 123 19.98 -7.47 4.71
CA HIS A 123 19.03 -8.34 5.37
C HIS A 123 17.67 -7.65 5.53
N PHE A 124 17.64 -6.38 5.95
CA PHE A 124 16.40 -5.61 6.07
C PHE A 124 15.66 -5.47 4.73
N HIS A 125 16.38 -5.18 3.64
CA HIS A 125 15.76 -5.03 2.32
C HIS A 125 15.36 -6.36 1.66
N GLY A 126 16.01 -7.47 2.04
CA GLY A 126 15.67 -8.81 1.57
C GLY A 126 14.61 -9.54 2.40
N ASN A 127 14.33 -9.06 3.63
CA ASN A 127 13.39 -9.67 4.55
C ASN A 127 12.08 -8.86 4.61
N PRO A 128 10.98 -9.36 4.00
CA PRO A 128 9.75 -8.59 3.92
C PRO A 128 9.09 -8.48 5.30
N GLN A 129 8.61 -7.29 5.63
CA GLN A 129 8.16 -6.97 6.99
C GLN A 129 6.69 -7.37 7.26
N ASN A 130 5.88 -7.49 6.21
CA ASN A 130 4.44 -7.75 6.28
C ASN A 130 4.03 -9.03 5.52
N SER A 131 4.96 -9.95 5.32
CA SER A 131 4.77 -11.17 4.53
C SER A 131 5.45 -12.32 5.27
N PHE A 132 4.80 -13.47 5.30
CA PHE A 132 5.39 -14.70 5.86
C PHE A 132 6.37 -15.37 4.88
N HIS A 133 6.40 -14.97 3.60
CA HIS A 133 7.36 -15.48 2.61
C HIS A 133 8.80 -15.16 2.99
N ARG A 134 9.69 -16.13 2.79
CA ARG A 134 11.13 -16.00 3.05
C ARG A 134 11.91 -16.42 1.81
N ALA A 135 13.04 -15.78 1.55
CA ALA A 135 13.98 -16.22 0.51
C ALA A 135 15.27 -16.72 1.13
N VAL A 136 15.91 -17.68 0.45
CA VAL A 136 17.22 -18.22 0.87
C VAL A 136 18.31 -17.13 0.75
N ASN A 137 18.18 -16.25 -0.23
CA ASN A 137 19.14 -15.20 -0.52
C ASN A 137 18.61 -13.81 -0.13
N ILE A 138 19.53 -12.92 0.22
CA ILE A 138 19.29 -11.48 0.40
C ILE A 138 19.98 -10.71 -0.75
N PRO A 139 19.60 -9.45 -1.02
CA PRO A 139 20.33 -8.63 -1.97
C PRO A 139 21.83 -8.56 -1.65
N ASP A 140 22.66 -8.48 -2.69
CA ASP A 140 24.11 -8.34 -2.55
C ASP A 140 24.54 -6.89 -2.35
N VAL A 141 23.76 -5.94 -2.87
CA VAL A 141 24.01 -4.50 -2.76
C VAL A 141 22.70 -3.72 -2.75
N ILE A 142 22.64 -2.70 -1.90
CA ILE A 142 21.53 -1.74 -1.88
C ILE A 142 22.04 -0.40 -2.43
N VAL A 143 21.27 0.20 -3.34
CA VAL A 143 21.58 1.51 -3.93
C VAL A 143 20.44 2.50 -3.73
N TYR A 144 20.79 3.76 -3.52
CA TYR A 144 19.85 4.84 -3.23
C TYR A 144 19.98 5.98 -4.27
N PRO A 145 19.43 5.82 -5.49
CA PRO A 145 19.49 6.86 -6.52
C PRO A 145 18.79 8.15 -6.06
N ARG A 146 19.31 9.32 -6.49
CA ARG A 146 18.69 10.63 -6.19
C ARG A 146 18.05 11.26 -7.41
N TRP A 147 18.47 10.83 -8.59
CA TRP A 147 18.07 11.40 -9.86
C TRP A 147 17.73 10.31 -10.87
N HIS A 148 16.89 10.67 -11.83
CA HIS A 148 16.52 9.80 -12.94
C HIS A 148 17.75 9.21 -13.67
N ASP A 149 18.76 10.04 -13.94
CA ASP A 149 19.99 9.63 -14.63
C ASP A 149 20.80 8.58 -13.84
N ASP A 150 20.71 8.58 -12.51
CA ASP A 150 21.38 7.59 -11.67
C ASP A 150 20.74 6.21 -11.90
N VAL A 151 19.40 6.16 -11.89
CA VAL A 151 18.63 4.93 -12.16
C VAL A 151 18.96 4.39 -13.54
N GLN A 152 19.02 5.26 -14.56
CA GLN A 152 19.39 4.86 -15.92
C GLN A 152 20.77 4.20 -15.97
N LYS A 153 21.78 4.84 -15.36
CA LYS A 153 23.16 4.31 -15.33
C LYS A 153 23.25 2.99 -14.55
N ILE A 154 22.53 2.86 -13.44
CA ILE A 154 22.46 1.62 -12.67
C ILE A 154 21.92 0.50 -13.54
N VAL A 155 20.77 0.71 -14.20
CA VAL A 155 20.12 -0.33 -15.03
C VAL A 155 21.00 -0.74 -16.20
N ILE A 156 21.67 0.21 -16.87
CA ILE A 156 22.64 -0.08 -17.93
C ILE A 156 23.79 -0.96 -17.40
N SER A 157 24.34 -0.63 -16.23
CA SER A 157 25.39 -1.42 -15.59
C SER A 157 24.90 -2.83 -15.25
N CYS A 158 23.75 -2.97 -14.60
CA CYS A 158 23.15 -4.27 -14.29
C CYS A 158 22.93 -5.12 -15.56
N ASN A 159 22.44 -4.53 -16.66
CA ASN A 159 22.26 -5.22 -17.92
C ASN A 159 23.59 -5.67 -18.56
N LYS A 160 24.66 -4.88 -18.41
CA LYS A 160 26.02 -5.23 -18.87
C LYS A 160 26.58 -6.44 -18.11
N TYR A 161 26.45 -6.49 -16.79
CA TYR A 161 27.00 -7.57 -15.95
C TYR A 161 26.01 -8.71 -15.68
N LYS A 162 24.77 -8.62 -16.17
CA LYS A 162 23.69 -9.60 -15.94
C LYS A 162 23.38 -9.79 -14.46
N VAL A 163 23.25 -8.68 -13.75
CA VAL A 163 22.86 -8.63 -12.34
C VAL A 163 21.34 -8.38 -12.24
N PRO A 164 20.57 -9.21 -11.53
CA PRO A 164 19.14 -9.00 -11.34
C PRO A 164 18.88 -7.75 -10.49
N ILE A 165 17.73 -7.12 -10.74
CA ILE A 165 17.32 -5.87 -10.10
C ILE A 165 16.00 -6.08 -9.37
N THR A 166 15.93 -5.64 -8.11
CA THR A 166 14.68 -5.54 -7.35
C THR A 166 14.42 -4.08 -7.01
N PRO A 167 13.46 -3.39 -7.66
CA PRO A 167 13.04 -2.05 -7.26
C PRO A 167 12.37 -2.09 -5.90
N TYR A 168 12.68 -1.12 -5.05
CA TYR A 168 12.23 -1.05 -3.67
C TYR A 168 11.68 0.33 -3.33
N GLY A 169 10.59 0.35 -2.57
CA GLY A 169 9.86 1.55 -2.19
C GLY A 169 9.57 1.60 -0.70
N GLY A 170 8.28 1.61 -0.33
CA GLY A 170 7.87 1.68 1.07
C GLY A 170 8.01 0.40 1.89
N ALA A 171 8.39 -0.72 1.26
CA ALA A 171 8.49 -2.05 1.90
C ALA A 171 7.20 -2.56 2.55
N THR A 172 6.05 -2.07 2.11
CA THR A 172 4.74 -2.38 2.73
C THR A 172 4.00 -3.54 2.06
N SER A 173 4.62 -4.20 1.08
CA SER A 173 3.98 -5.29 0.34
C SER A 173 3.82 -6.55 1.18
N VAL A 174 2.79 -7.34 0.86
CA VAL A 174 2.42 -8.56 1.60
C VAL A 174 2.69 -9.85 0.83
N GLU A 175 3.14 -9.76 -0.42
CA GLU A 175 3.28 -10.89 -1.35
C GLU A 175 4.74 -11.16 -1.76
N GLY A 176 5.70 -10.75 -0.92
CA GLY A 176 7.12 -11.07 -1.15
C GLY A 176 7.80 -10.34 -2.33
N GLN A 177 7.25 -9.25 -2.87
CA GLN A 177 7.88 -8.50 -3.98
C GLN A 177 9.30 -7.99 -3.70
N THR A 178 9.66 -7.81 -2.43
CA THR A 178 10.99 -7.35 -2.02
C THR A 178 12.01 -8.48 -1.91
N LEU A 179 11.61 -9.74 -2.09
CA LEU A 179 12.50 -10.88 -2.04
C LEU A 179 13.52 -10.83 -3.19
N ALA A 180 14.74 -11.28 -2.90
CA ALA A 180 15.83 -11.35 -3.86
C ALA A 180 16.35 -12.79 -3.96
N PRO A 181 15.56 -13.72 -4.55
CA PRO A 181 15.90 -15.14 -4.57
C PRO A 181 17.21 -15.44 -5.32
N GLN A 182 17.67 -14.55 -6.20
CA GLN A 182 18.97 -14.68 -6.90
C GLN A 182 20.05 -13.74 -6.34
N GLY A 183 19.80 -13.07 -5.20
CA GLY A 183 20.59 -11.95 -4.75
C GLY A 183 20.46 -10.75 -5.71
N GLY A 184 21.59 -10.13 -6.04
CA GLY A 184 21.67 -9.01 -6.97
C GLY A 184 21.51 -7.65 -6.32
N LEU A 185 20.95 -6.70 -7.07
CA LEU A 185 20.91 -5.30 -6.70
C LEU A 185 19.49 -4.85 -6.34
N CYS A 186 19.34 -4.29 -5.15
CA CYS A 186 18.11 -3.64 -4.71
C CYS A 186 18.20 -2.13 -4.95
N ILE A 187 17.25 -1.55 -5.69
CA ILE A 187 17.17 -0.09 -5.93
C ILE A 187 16.15 0.51 -4.98
N ASP A 188 16.60 1.11 -3.88
CA ASP A 188 15.71 1.84 -2.97
C ASP A 188 15.45 3.26 -3.46
N MET A 189 14.20 3.51 -3.83
CA MET A 189 13.71 4.80 -4.33
C MET A 189 13.45 5.83 -3.22
N SER A 190 13.77 5.52 -1.96
CA SER A 190 13.49 6.36 -0.78
C SER A 190 14.14 7.75 -0.81
N LEU A 191 15.18 7.97 -1.62
CA LEU A 191 15.80 9.28 -1.81
C LEU A 191 15.20 10.11 -2.97
N MET A 192 14.40 9.49 -3.85
CA MET A 192 13.65 10.17 -4.92
C MET A 192 12.27 10.60 -4.40
N LYS A 193 12.24 11.67 -3.59
CA LYS A 193 11.07 12.15 -2.83
C LYS A 193 10.58 13.55 -3.21
N LYS A 194 10.90 14.06 -4.40
CA LYS A 194 10.49 15.41 -4.79
C LYS A 194 9.10 15.43 -5.44
N ILE A 195 8.32 16.44 -5.08
CA ILE A 195 7.16 16.88 -5.85
C ILE A 195 7.69 17.83 -6.93
N LYS A 196 7.69 17.38 -8.19
CA LYS A 196 8.32 18.09 -9.30
C LYS A 196 7.47 19.25 -9.81
N SER A 197 6.15 19.09 -9.84
CA SER A 197 5.22 20.16 -10.21
C SER A 197 3.81 19.86 -9.71
N LEU A 198 3.07 20.91 -9.34
CA LEU A 198 1.66 20.86 -8.97
C LEU A 198 0.88 21.81 -9.89
N HIS A 199 -0.15 21.29 -10.55
CA HIS A 199 -1.02 22.05 -11.44
C HIS A 199 -2.41 22.12 -10.82
N VAL A 200 -2.65 23.15 -10.01
CA VAL A 200 -3.88 23.29 -9.21
C VAL A 200 -5.13 23.39 -10.09
N GLU A 201 -5.03 24.13 -11.20
CA GLU A 201 -6.14 24.35 -12.15
C GLU A 201 -6.48 23.07 -12.93
N ASP A 202 -5.45 22.32 -13.34
CA ASP A 202 -5.60 21.04 -14.05
C ASP A 202 -5.94 19.86 -13.10
N MET A 203 -5.76 20.07 -11.80
CA MET A 203 -5.88 19.06 -10.74
C MET A 203 -5.00 17.83 -11.03
N ASP A 204 -3.72 18.06 -11.28
CA ASP A 204 -2.71 17.00 -11.41
C ASP A 204 -1.39 17.39 -10.74
N VAL A 205 -0.58 16.37 -10.43
CA VAL A 205 0.73 16.53 -9.79
C VAL A 205 1.74 15.57 -10.41
N VAL A 206 2.97 16.04 -10.58
CA VAL A 206 4.10 15.22 -11.02
C VAL A 206 5.03 15.00 -9.83
N VAL A 207 5.28 13.74 -9.48
CA VAL A 207 6.04 13.33 -8.30
C VAL A 207 7.09 12.28 -8.63
N GLU A 208 8.14 12.23 -7.83
CA GLU A 208 9.08 11.13 -7.80
C GLU A 208 8.50 9.91 -7.04
N PRO A 209 8.94 8.68 -7.37
CA PRO A 209 8.32 7.43 -6.91
C PRO A 209 8.45 7.18 -5.40
N GLY A 210 9.46 7.76 -4.74
CA GLY A 210 9.69 7.59 -3.30
C GLY A 210 8.76 8.42 -2.42
N VAL A 211 7.98 9.34 -2.98
CA VAL A 211 7.02 10.17 -2.23
C VAL A 211 5.97 9.27 -1.58
N GLY A 212 5.70 9.47 -0.29
CA GLY A 212 4.64 8.76 0.43
C GLY A 212 3.27 9.36 0.12
N TRP A 213 2.21 8.54 0.02
CA TRP A 213 0.87 9.05 -0.30
C TRP A 213 0.30 9.98 0.79
N ILE A 214 0.65 9.72 2.05
CA ILE A 214 0.25 10.57 3.20
C ILE A 214 0.93 11.94 3.10
N GLU A 215 2.26 11.94 2.91
CA GLU A 215 3.07 13.16 2.72
C GLU A 215 2.55 13.99 1.53
N LEU A 216 2.22 13.33 0.42
CA LEU A 216 1.62 13.99 -0.73
C LEU A 216 0.28 14.66 -0.36
N ASN A 217 -0.60 13.97 0.36
CA ASN A 217 -1.87 14.54 0.78
C ASN A 217 -1.72 15.69 1.78
N GLU A 218 -0.74 15.65 2.67
CA GLU A 218 -0.40 16.78 3.55
C GLU A 218 0.06 18.00 2.75
N TYR A 219 0.87 17.80 1.71
CA TYR A 219 1.31 18.87 0.81
C TYR A 219 0.16 19.47 -0.02
N LEU A 220 -0.80 18.65 -0.46
CA LEU A 220 -1.91 19.08 -1.32
C LEU A 220 -3.03 19.80 -0.55
N LYS A 221 -3.16 19.53 0.75
CA LYS A 221 -4.24 20.04 1.59
C LYS A 221 -4.44 21.56 1.55
N PRO A 222 -3.40 22.43 1.60
CA PRO A 222 -3.56 23.87 1.49
C PRO A 222 -4.18 24.35 0.17
N TYR A 223 -4.09 23.55 -0.90
CA TYR A 223 -4.64 23.86 -2.22
C TYR A 223 -6.08 23.36 -2.39
N GLY A 224 -6.68 22.77 -1.35
CA GLY A 224 -8.01 22.18 -1.42
C GLY A 224 -8.07 20.93 -2.31
N LEU A 225 -6.94 20.25 -2.49
CA LEU A 225 -6.80 19.05 -3.32
C LEU A 225 -6.32 17.87 -2.48
N PHE A 226 -6.58 16.65 -2.97
CA PHE A 226 -6.04 15.41 -2.42
C PHE A 226 -5.90 14.34 -3.50
N PHE A 227 -5.01 13.39 -3.27
CA PHE A 227 -4.89 12.13 -3.97
C PHE A 227 -5.76 11.07 -3.27
N PRO A 228 -6.71 10.44 -3.98
CA PRO A 228 -7.82 9.73 -3.32
C PRO A 228 -7.51 8.31 -2.85
N LEU A 229 -6.39 7.71 -3.26
CA LEU A 229 -6.08 6.34 -2.85
C LEU A 229 -5.41 6.33 -1.47
N ASP A 230 -5.85 5.39 -0.64
CA ASP A 230 -5.50 5.37 0.77
C ASP A 230 -5.14 3.97 1.31
N PRO A 231 -4.12 3.30 0.73
CA PRO A 231 -3.67 2.01 1.23
C PRO A 231 -3.05 2.11 2.63
N GLY A 232 -2.54 0.98 3.12
CA GLY A 232 -1.79 0.93 4.37
C GLY A 232 -0.72 2.04 4.49
N PRO A 233 -0.48 2.59 5.70
CA PRO A 233 0.56 3.59 5.91
C PRO A 233 1.94 3.09 5.47
N GLY A 234 2.78 4.01 4.97
CA GLY A 234 4.16 3.71 4.54
C GLY A 234 4.32 3.44 3.04
N ALA A 235 3.24 3.22 2.30
CA ALA A 235 3.30 3.02 0.85
C ALA A 235 3.79 4.28 0.10
N THR A 236 4.67 4.07 -0.87
CA THR A 236 5.18 5.12 -1.77
C THR A 236 4.44 5.10 -3.11
N ILE A 237 4.35 6.24 -3.80
CA ILE A 237 3.62 6.36 -5.08
C ILE A 237 4.16 5.39 -6.14
N GLY A 238 5.47 5.18 -6.19
CA GLY A 238 6.10 4.22 -7.10
C GLY A 238 5.68 2.78 -6.82
N GLY A 239 5.70 2.38 -5.54
CA GLY A 239 5.22 1.06 -5.11
C GLY A 239 3.74 0.88 -5.44
N MET A 240 2.92 1.89 -5.19
CA MET A 240 1.48 1.86 -5.54
C MET A 240 1.27 1.68 -7.04
N CYS A 241 2.05 2.33 -7.90
CA CYS A 241 1.99 2.13 -9.35
C CYS A 241 2.39 0.70 -9.72
N ALA A 242 3.50 0.22 -9.17
CA ALA A 242 4.05 -1.10 -9.47
C ALA A 242 3.10 -2.23 -9.09
N THR A 243 2.38 -2.13 -7.97
CA THR A 243 1.45 -3.16 -7.50
C THR A 243 0.01 -2.95 -7.94
N ARG A 244 -0.28 -1.93 -8.76
CA ARG A 244 -1.66 -1.52 -9.12
C ARG A 244 -2.56 -1.40 -7.88
N CYS A 245 -2.05 -0.71 -6.87
CA CYS A 245 -2.69 -0.58 -5.58
C CYS A 245 -4.15 -0.09 -5.67
N SER A 246 -4.99 -0.66 -4.81
CA SER A 246 -6.36 -0.23 -4.53
C SER A 246 -6.41 0.51 -3.18
N GLY A 247 -7.60 0.62 -2.58
CA GLY A 247 -7.83 1.20 -1.27
C GLY A 247 -9.33 1.30 -1.00
N SER A 248 -9.72 1.66 0.22
CA SER A 248 -11.14 1.75 0.62
C SER A 248 -11.95 2.74 -0.25
N LEU A 249 -11.28 3.77 -0.78
CA LEU A 249 -11.87 4.77 -1.66
C LEU A 249 -11.95 4.35 -3.15
N ALA A 250 -11.48 3.15 -3.50
CA ALA A 250 -11.42 2.68 -4.88
C ALA A 250 -12.80 2.53 -5.52
N VAL A 251 -13.83 2.18 -4.74
CA VAL A 251 -15.22 2.11 -5.21
C VAL A 251 -15.70 3.42 -5.85
N ARG A 252 -15.21 4.57 -5.38
CA ARG A 252 -15.58 5.90 -5.89
C ARG A 252 -14.59 6.47 -6.90
N TYR A 253 -13.29 6.30 -6.65
CA TYR A 253 -12.24 6.98 -7.41
C TYR A 253 -11.43 6.06 -8.32
N GLY A 254 -11.76 4.76 -8.36
CA GLY A 254 -11.00 3.75 -9.09
C GLY A 254 -9.69 3.39 -8.38
N THR A 255 -8.84 2.65 -9.08
CA THR A 255 -7.55 2.14 -8.56
C THR A 255 -6.38 3.01 -9.05
N MET A 256 -5.13 2.59 -8.80
CA MET A 256 -3.96 3.22 -9.43
C MET A 256 -4.05 3.26 -10.96
N ARG A 257 -4.71 2.27 -11.58
CA ARG A 257 -4.99 2.25 -13.03
C ARG A 257 -5.74 3.51 -13.50
N ASP A 258 -6.61 4.05 -12.67
CA ASP A 258 -7.52 5.14 -13.03
C ASP A 258 -6.99 6.52 -12.60
N ASN A 259 -6.09 6.53 -11.60
CA ASN A 259 -5.56 7.76 -11.01
C ASN A 259 -4.18 8.16 -11.55
N VAL A 260 -3.48 7.28 -12.28
CA VAL A 260 -2.22 7.62 -12.98
C VAL A 260 -2.51 8.11 -14.38
N ILE A 261 -1.95 9.27 -14.73
CA ILE A 261 -2.07 9.89 -16.07
C ILE A 261 -0.95 9.39 -16.99
N ASN A 262 0.30 9.42 -16.53
CA ASN A 262 1.46 8.89 -17.24
C ASN A 262 2.63 8.59 -16.28
N LEU A 263 3.61 7.84 -16.78
CA LEU A 263 4.81 7.42 -16.08
C LEU A 263 6.06 7.74 -16.92
N GLN A 264 7.18 7.98 -16.23
CA GLN A 264 8.51 7.86 -16.79
C GLN A 264 9.19 6.61 -16.24
N VAL A 265 9.70 5.75 -17.12
CA VAL A 265 10.20 4.42 -16.77
C VAL A 265 11.55 4.18 -17.43
N VAL A 266 12.48 3.61 -16.67
CA VAL A 266 13.74 3.07 -17.18
C VAL A 266 13.55 1.58 -17.44
N LEU A 267 13.62 1.16 -18.71
CA LEU A 267 13.47 -0.23 -19.12
C LEU A 267 14.73 -1.05 -18.80
N GLY A 268 14.64 -2.38 -18.80
CA GLY A 268 15.76 -3.26 -18.45
C GLY A 268 17.01 -3.14 -19.35
N ASN A 269 16.88 -2.54 -20.54
CA ASN A 269 18.02 -2.22 -21.41
C ASN A 269 18.65 -0.85 -21.13
N GLY A 270 18.05 -0.04 -20.25
CA GLY A 270 18.45 1.34 -19.93
C GLY A 270 17.74 2.43 -20.74
N ASP A 271 16.85 2.08 -21.67
CA ASP A 271 16.08 3.07 -22.41
C ASP A 271 15.05 3.75 -21.49
N VAL A 272 14.86 5.04 -21.70
CA VAL A 272 13.89 5.84 -20.96
C VAL A 272 12.66 6.04 -21.82
N ILE A 273 11.51 5.63 -21.30
CA ILE A 273 10.22 5.88 -21.93
C ILE A 273 9.37 6.81 -21.09
N LYS A 274 8.55 7.61 -21.77
CA LYS A 274 7.41 8.30 -21.18
C LYS A 274 6.15 7.68 -21.76
N THR A 275 5.28 7.16 -20.91
CA THR A 275 4.16 6.31 -21.34
C THR A 275 3.00 7.10 -21.96
N GLY A 276 2.94 8.42 -21.73
CA GLY A 276 1.89 9.29 -22.26
C GLY A 276 2.11 10.77 -21.99
N SER A 277 1.16 11.59 -22.43
CA SER A 277 1.14 13.04 -22.14
C SER A 277 0.38 13.33 -20.84
N ARG A 278 0.32 14.60 -20.41
CA ARG A 278 -0.53 15.04 -19.27
C ARG A 278 -2.02 15.15 -19.62
N ALA A 279 -2.38 15.04 -20.91
CA ALA A 279 -3.77 15.17 -21.32
C ALA A 279 -4.63 14.03 -20.74
N ARG A 280 -5.79 14.39 -20.14
CA ARG A 280 -6.70 13.41 -19.51
C ARG A 280 -7.32 12.42 -20.48
N LYS A 281 -7.40 12.78 -21.76
CA LYS A 281 -7.92 11.93 -22.82
C LYS A 281 -6.90 11.88 -23.93
N SER A 282 -6.51 10.67 -24.29
CA SER A 282 -5.67 10.38 -25.44
C SER A 282 -6.15 9.09 -26.09
N ALA A 283 -6.22 9.07 -27.42
CA ALA A 283 -6.40 7.86 -28.23
C ALA A 283 -5.18 7.63 -29.14
N ALA A 284 -4.06 8.29 -28.84
CA ALA A 284 -2.85 8.23 -29.65
C ALA A 284 -2.01 7.00 -29.25
N GLY A 285 -2.17 5.91 -29.99
CA GLY A 285 -1.36 4.70 -29.84
C GLY A 285 -1.77 3.81 -28.66
N TYR A 286 -0.85 2.93 -28.25
CA TYR A 286 -1.06 1.98 -27.15
C TYR A 286 -1.00 2.66 -25.78
N ASP A 287 -1.81 2.17 -24.85
CA ASP A 287 -1.82 2.62 -23.46
C ASP A 287 -0.68 1.94 -22.67
N LEU A 288 0.55 2.43 -22.90
CA LEU A 288 1.74 1.91 -22.22
C LEU A 288 1.69 2.16 -20.70
N THR A 289 0.95 3.18 -20.25
CA THR A 289 0.78 3.47 -18.83
C THR A 289 0.15 2.28 -18.12
N ARG A 290 -0.93 1.73 -18.70
CA ARG A 290 -1.61 0.56 -18.14
C ARG A 290 -0.82 -0.75 -18.25
N LEU A 291 0.15 -0.83 -19.15
CA LEU A 291 1.06 -1.98 -19.23
C LEU A 291 2.06 -2.00 -18.06
N ILE A 292 2.53 -0.83 -17.64
CA ILE A 292 3.52 -0.72 -16.54
C ILE A 292 2.84 -0.77 -15.16
N ILE A 293 1.62 -0.23 -15.03
CA ILE A 293 0.89 -0.29 -13.75
C ILE A 293 0.52 -1.74 -13.43
N GLY A 294 0.95 -2.23 -12.28
CA GLY A 294 0.76 -3.64 -11.90
C GLY A 294 1.85 -4.58 -12.43
N SER A 295 2.93 -4.06 -13.03
CA SER A 295 4.04 -4.89 -13.50
C SER A 295 4.99 -5.34 -12.39
N GLU A 296 4.81 -4.86 -11.16
CA GLU A 296 5.63 -5.22 -9.98
C GLU A 296 7.14 -5.01 -10.19
N GLY A 297 7.50 -3.99 -11.00
CA GLY A 297 8.90 -3.69 -11.35
C GLY A 297 9.54 -4.61 -12.39
N THR A 298 8.85 -5.64 -12.87
CA THR A 298 9.39 -6.62 -13.84
C THR A 298 9.62 -6.04 -15.24
N LEU A 299 8.86 -5.01 -15.64
CA LEU A 299 8.97 -4.37 -16.95
C LEU A 299 9.86 -3.12 -16.95
N GLY A 300 10.30 -2.64 -15.78
CA GLY A 300 11.16 -1.47 -15.66
C GLY A 300 11.01 -0.74 -14.32
N VAL A 301 11.89 0.24 -14.12
CA VAL A 301 11.96 1.06 -12.89
C VAL A 301 11.24 2.39 -13.12
N ILE A 302 10.18 2.63 -12.37
CA ILE A 302 9.41 3.88 -12.42
C ILE A 302 10.23 4.99 -11.76
N THR A 303 10.39 6.15 -12.42
CA THR A 303 11.22 7.28 -11.94
C THR A 303 10.46 8.61 -11.84
N GLU A 304 9.31 8.74 -12.50
CA GLU A 304 8.39 9.89 -12.38
C GLU A 304 6.96 9.40 -12.57
N VAL A 305 6.01 9.96 -11.81
CA VAL A 305 4.59 9.64 -11.88
C VAL A 305 3.79 10.93 -11.99
N THR A 306 2.90 11.00 -12.99
CA THR A 306 1.87 12.04 -13.06
C THR A 306 0.56 11.49 -12.53
N LEU A 307 0.03 12.08 -11.46
CA LEU A 307 -1.20 11.64 -10.79
C LEU A 307 -2.34 12.64 -11.01
N ARG A 308 -3.55 12.10 -11.12
CA ARG A 308 -4.80 12.86 -11.06
C ARG A 308 -5.14 13.18 -9.61
N LEU A 309 -5.59 14.42 -9.37
CA LEU A 309 -6.05 14.89 -8.06
C LEU A 309 -7.56 15.09 -8.04
N GLN A 310 -8.11 15.08 -6.84
CA GLN A 310 -9.51 15.34 -6.52
C GLN A 310 -9.63 16.55 -5.59
N LYS A 311 -10.80 17.19 -5.56
CA LYS A 311 -11.10 18.27 -4.62
C LYS A 311 -11.38 17.70 -3.24
N LEU A 312 -10.78 18.31 -2.21
CA LEU A 312 -11.10 17.94 -0.83
C LEU A 312 -12.60 18.11 -0.57
N PRO A 313 -13.28 17.07 -0.06
CA PRO A 313 -14.70 17.14 0.21
C PRO A 313 -14.98 18.13 1.35
N GLN A 314 -16.03 18.94 1.21
CA GLN A 314 -16.46 19.88 2.24
C GLN A 314 -17.25 19.20 3.36
N HIS A 315 -18.02 18.17 3.01
CA HIS A 315 -18.80 17.36 3.95
C HIS A 315 -18.64 15.88 3.62
N SER A 316 -18.55 15.08 4.67
CA SER A 316 -18.68 13.63 4.61
C SER A 316 -19.61 13.14 5.71
N MET A 317 -20.19 11.97 5.50
CA MET A 317 -21.00 11.28 6.49
C MET A 317 -20.55 9.83 6.51
N VAL A 318 -20.37 9.28 7.71
CA VAL A 318 -20.16 7.85 7.91
C VAL A 318 -21.39 7.26 8.58
N ALA A 319 -21.82 6.11 8.07
CA ALA A 319 -22.87 5.31 8.66
C ALA A 319 -22.33 3.92 9.00
N MET A 320 -22.77 3.36 10.12
CA MET A 320 -22.44 2.02 10.56
C MET A 320 -23.74 1.29 10.89
N CYS A 321 -23.80 -0.01 10.58
CA CYS A 321 -24.92 -0.86 10.97
C CYS A 321 -24.44 -2.28 11.27
N ASN A 322 -25.16 -2.93 12.19
CA ASN A 322 -24.92 -4.32 12.56
C ASN A 322 -25.93 -5.21 11.82
N ILE A 323 -25.47 -6.36 11.35
CA ILE A 323 -26.29 -7.32 10.59
C ILE A 323 -26.03 -8.72 11.15
N GLN A 324 -27.06 -9.55 11.23
CA GLN A 324 -26.95 -10.83 11.94
C GLN A 324 -26.09 -11.89 11.25
N THR A 325 -26.00 -11.85 9.92
CA THR A 325 -25.17 -12.80 9.16
C THR A 325 -24.27 -12.05 8.19
N ILE A 326 -23.10 -12.63 7.95
CA ILE A 326 -22.14 -12.06 6.98
C ILE A 326 -22.70 -12.09 5.55
N LYS A 327 -23.58 -13.06 5.25
CA LYS A 327 -24.28 -13.17 3.97
C LYS A 327 -25.23 -12.00 3.76
N ASP A 328 -26.04 -11.68 4.76
CA ASP A 328 -27.00 -10.57 4.69
C ASP A 328 -26.26 -9.23 4.62
N ALA A 329 -25.11 -9.11 5.31
CA ALA A 329 -24.24 -7.96 5.20
C ALA A 329 -23.69 -7.78 3.78
N ALA A 330 -23.18 -8.85 3.16
CA ALA A 330 -22.75 -8.80 1.78
C ALA A 330 -23.91 -8.48 0.82
N ASN A 331 -25.10 -9.06 1.02
CA ASN A 331 -26.29 -8.76 0.22
C ASN A 331 -26.73 -7.29 0.33
N ALA A 332 -26.71 -6.71 1.53
CA ALA A 332 -27.05 -5.31 1.73
C ALA A 332 -26.05 -4.37 1.03
N ALA A 333 -24.75 -4.69 1.04
CA ALA A 333 -23.74 -3.96 0.28
C ALA A 333 -23.99 -4.05 -1.23
N ILE A 334 -24.25 -5.27 -1.76
CA ILE A 334 -24.58 -5.50 -3.18
C ILE A 334 -25.84 -4.72 -3.57
N ALA A 335 -26.91 -4.78 -2.77
CA ALA A 335 -28.15 -4.08 -3.02
C ALA A 335 -27.96 -2.55 -3.03
N THR A 336 -27.12 -2.03 -2.14
CA THR A 336 -26.74 -0.62 -2.11
C THR A 336 -26.06 -0.21 -3.42
N MET A 337 -25.08 -0.98 -3.89
CA MET A 337 -24.41 -0.72 -5.17
C MET A 337 -25.37 -0.82 -6.37
N HIS A 338 -26.23 -1.84 -6.42
CA HIS A 338 -27.21 -2.03 -7.49
C HIS A 338 -28.27 -0.93 -7.55
N SER A 339 -28.56 -0.27 -6.44
CA SER A 339 -29.48 0.88 -6.40
C SER A 339 -28.90 2.16 -7.02
N GLY A 340 -27.62 2.17 -7.40
CA GLY A 340 -26.94 3.32 -7.99
C GLY A 340 -26.52 4.39 -6.99
N ILE A 341 -26.61 4.12 -5.69
CA ILE A 341 -26.16 5.02 -4.61
C ILE A 341 -24.63 5.18 -4.72
N GLN A 342 -24.17 6.42 -4.91
CA GLN A 342 -22.73 6.70 -5.00
C GLN A 342 -22.12 6.81 -3.59
N VAL A 343 -21.64 5.67 -3.11
CA VAL A 343 -20.83 5.52 -1.91
C VAL A 343 -19.37 5.93 -2.17
N SER A 344 -18.72 6.45 -1.13
CA SER A 344 -17.28 6.68 -1.11
C SER A 344 -16.51 5.47 -0.59
N ARG A 345 -17.09 4.75 0.38
CA ARG A 345 -16.57 3.50 0.95
C ARG A 345 -17.72 2.59 1.33
N VAL A 346 -17.52 1.27 1.19
CA VAL A 346 -18.40 0.24 1.73
C VAL A 346 -17.52 -0.89 2.25
N GLU A 347 -17.38 -0.94 3.58
CA GLU A 347 -16.51 -1.87 4.26
C GLU A 347 -17.35 -2.86 5.08
N LEU A 348 -16.99 -4.13 5.01
CA LEU A 348 -17.60 -5.20 5.80
C LEU A 348 -16.56 -5.78 6.75
N LEU A 349 -16.96 -6.00 7.99
CA LEU A 349 -16.19 -6.68 9.02
C LEU A 349 -17.01 -7.85 9.55
N ASP A 350 -16.40 -9.01 9.74
CA ASP A 350 -17.04 -10.12 10.45
C ASP A 350 -17.00 -9.92 11.97
N GLU A 351 -17.74 -10.75 12.69
CA GLU A 351 -17.83 -10.71 14.15
C GLU A 351 -16.48 -10.89 14.85
N VAL A 352 -15.60 -11.71 14.28
CA VAL A 352 -14.27 -12.00 14.82
C VAL A 352 -13.37 -10.78 14.69
N GLN A 353 -13.43 -10.08 13.55
CA GLN A 353 -12.73 -8.82 13.36
C GLN A 353 -13.20 -7.75 14.34
N VAL A 354 -14.52 -7.59 14.54
CA VAL A 354 -15.03 -6.63 15.53
C VAL A 354 -14.54 -6.96 16.94
N LYS A 355 -14.48 -8.24 17.30
CA LYS A 355 -13.88 -8.69 18.56
C LYS A 355 -12.40 -8.32 18.71
N ALA A 356 -11.60 -8.53 17.66
CA ALA A 356 -10.19 -8.12 17.68
C ALA A 356 -10.02 -6.63 17.90
N ILE A 357 -10.86 -5.83 17.24
CA ILE A 357 -10.88 -4.38 17.38
C ILE A 357 -11.25 -3.98 18.80
N ASN A 358 -12.26 -4.61 19.39
CA ASN A 358 -12.65 -4.39 20.78
C ASN A 358 -11.47 -4.65 21.74
N MET A 359 -10.74 -5.73 21.53
CA MET A 359 -9.56 -6.10 22.33
C MET A 359 -8.41 -5.11 22.17
N ALA A 360 -8.03 -4.78 20.93
CA ALA A 360 -6.89 -3.90 20.63
C ALA A 360 -7.11 -2.46 21.12
N ASN A 361 -8.34 -1.95 20.98
CA ASN A 361 -8.67 -0.54 21.21
C ASN A 361 -9.47 -0.29 22.50
N GLY A 362 -9.70 -1.32 23.32
CA GLY A 362 -10.48 -1.24 24.56
C GLY A 362 -11.91 -0.76 24.34
N LYS A 363 -12.57 -1.29 23.30
CA LYS A 363 -13.95 -0.92 22.91
C LYS A 363 -14.93 -2.04 23.24
N ASN A 364 -16.22 -1.69 23.26
CA ASN A 364 -17.35 -2.61 23.47
C ASN A 364 -18.38 -2.44 22.34
N LEU A 365 -17.95 -2.63 21.09
CA LEU A 365 -18.86 -2.72 19.95
C LEU A 365 -19.57 -4.09 19.96
N PRO A 366 -20.82 -4.21 19.46
CA PRO A 366 -21.46 -5.51 19.29
C PRO A 366 -20.62 -6.41 18.38
N GLU A 367 -20.27 -7.60 18.84
CA GLU A 367 -19.52 -8.62 18.08
C GLU A 367 -20.43 -9.31 17.06
N LEU A 368 -20.88 -8.53 16.07
CA LEU A 368 -21.72 -8.96 14.96
C LEU A 368 -21.10 -8.49 13.64
N PRO A 369 -21.41 -9.17 12.51
CA PRO A 369 -21.10 -8.64 11.20
C PRO A 369 -21.52 -7.17 11.08
N THR A 370 -20.60 -6.32 10.63
CA THR A 370 -20.78 -4.86 10.65
C THR A 370 -20.46 -4.29 9.28
N LEU A 371 -21.40 -3.52 8.73
CA LEU A 371 -21.19 -2.73 7.52
C LEU A 371 -20.93 -1.28 7.88
N MET A 372 -20.05 -0.67 7.10
CA MET A 372 -19.67 0.72 7.23
C MET A 372 -19.70 1.40 5.87
N PHE A 373 -20.44 2.49 5.81
CA PHE A 373 -20.60 3.30 4.61
C PHE A 373 -19.99 4.68 4.84
N GLU A 374 -19.33 5.21 3.81
CA GLU A 374 -18.96 6.63 3.77
C GLU A 374 -19.63 7.28 2.55
N PHE A 375 -20.17 8.46 2.75
CA PHE A 375 -20.74 9.30 1.69
C PHE A 375 -20.02 10.65 1.69
N ILE A 376 -19.85 11.21 0.49
CA ILE A 376 -19.24 12.53 0.27
C ILE A 376 -20.14 13.30 -0.70
N GLY A 377 -20.51 14.53 -0.31
CA GLY A 377 -21.39 15.39 -1.10
C GLY A 377 -21.84 16.63 -0.33
N THR A 378 -22.97 17.20 -0.74
CA THR A 378 -23.65 18.26 0.02
C THR A 378 -24.42 17.66 1.19
N GLU A 379 -24.71 18.43 2.24
CA GLU A 379 -25.49 17.93 3.38
C GLU A 379 -26.83 17.28 2.99
N ALA A 380 -27.54 17.87 2.02
CA ALA A 380 -28.79 17.32 1.51
C ALA A 380 -28.59 15.95 0.84
N TYR A 381 -27.55 15.84 0.01
CA TYR A 381 -27.18 14.57 -0.63
C TYR A 381 -26.82 13.51 0.41
N LEU A 382 -26.02 13.86 1.42
CA LEU A 382 -25.60 12.93 2.48
C LEU A 382 -26.80 12.35 3.24
N ARG A 383 -27.74 13.21 3.66
CA ARG A 383 -28.97 12.80 4.35
C ARG A 383 -29.84 11.88 3.49
N GLU A 384 -30.03 12.23 2.21
CA GLU A 384 -30.80 11.41 1.28
C GLU A 384 -30.18 10.02 1.11
N GLN A 385 -28.88 9.94 0.83
CA GLN A 385 -28.20 8.65 0.64
C GLN A 385 -28.24 7.79 1.91
N ALA A 386 -28.05 8.39 3.09
CA ALA A 386 -28.11 7.67 4.35
C ALA A 386 -29.50 7.05 4.61
N LEU A 387 -30.58 7.77 4.30
CA LEU A 387 -31.95 7.24 4.45
C LEU A 387 -32.25 6.11 3.45
N LEU A 388 -31.75 6.21 2.21
CA LEU A 388 -31.89 5.15 1.22
C LEU A 388 -31.12 3.89 1.65
N VAL A 389 -29.88 4.03 2.09
CA VAL A 389 -29.08 2.89 2.60
C VAL A 389 -29.71 2.31 3.87
N GLN A 390 -30.20 3.14 4.79
CA GLN A 390 -30.90 2.65 5.99
C GLN A 390 -32.09 1.77 5.62
N LYS A 391 -32.87 2.16 4.60
CA LYS A 391 -33.98 1.35 4.10
C LYS A 391 -33.48 0.01 3.55
N ILE A 392 -32.45 0.02 2.69
CA ILE A 392 -31.88 -1.21 2.11
C ILE A 392 -31.36 -2.15 3.20
N VAL A 393 -30.64 -1.61 4.19
CA VAL A 393 -30.11 -2.37 5.33
C VAL A 393 -31.25 -2.98 6.15
N SER A 394 -32.35 -2.26 6.36
CA SER A 394 -33.51 -2.79 7.08
C SER A 394 -34.20 -3.95 6.35
N GLU A 395 -34.17 -3.96 5.02
CA GLU A 395 -34.68 -5.06 4.18
C GLU A 395 -33.81 -6.33 4.26
N HIS A 396 -32.58 -6.19 4.76
CA HIS A 396 -31.59 -7.26 4.94
C HIS A 396 -31.28 -7.54 6.41
N ASN A 397 -32.26 -7.36 7.30
CA ASN A 397 -32.15 -7.68 8.74
C ASN A 397 -31.05 -6.89 9.47
N GLY A 398 -30.67 -5.71 8.99
CA GLY A 398 -29.76 -4.84 9.71
C GLY A 398 -30.44 -4.02 10.80
N SER A 399 -29.71 -3.77 11.88
CA SER A 399 -30.11 -2.97 13.04
C SER A 399 -29.09 -1.87 13.32
N ASP A 400 -29.41 -1.01 14.29
CA ASP A 400 -28.48 -0.05 14.89
C ASP A 400 -27.78 0.85 13.86
N PHE A 401 -28.54 1.30 12.85
CA PHE A 401 -28.02 2.21 11.84
C PHE A 401 -27.73 3.58 12.46
N VAL A 402 -26.46 3.86 12.69
CA VAL A 402 -25.98 5.12 13.27
C VAL A 402 -25.23 5.89 12.19
N PHE A 403 -25.62 7.14 11.95
CA PHE A 403 -24.91 8.07 11.07
C PHE A 403 -24.60 9.39 11.79
N VAL A 404 -23.53 10.06 11.37
CA VAL A 404 -23.02 11.28 12.02
C VAL A 404 -22.82 12.38 10.97
N GLU A 405 -23.37 13.57 11.21
CA GLU A 405 -23.20 14.77 10.38
C GLU A 405 -22.04 15.65 10.90
N ASP A 406 -21.18 16.14 10.00
CA ASP A 406 -19.92 16.80 10.36
C ASP A 406 -20.10 18.31 10.69
N ALA A 407 -20.18 18.63 11.99
CA ALA A 407 -19.74 19.89 12.61
C ALA A 407 -19.76 19.86 14.15
N ASP A 408 -20.70 19.16 14.78
CA ASP A 408 -20.98 19.32 16.21
C ASP A 408 -20.31 18.32 17.17
N ALA A 409 -19.43 17.44 16.69
CA ALA A 409 -19.01 16.33 17.52
C ALA A 409 -17.51 16.04 17.50
N LYS A 410 -16.72 16.86 18.19
CA LYS A 410 -15.36 16.47 18.63
C LYS A 410 -15.34 15.19 19.51
N LYS A 411 -16.49 14.70 20.00
CA LYS A 411 -16.66 13.41 20.69
C LYS A 411 -17.05 12.24 19.77
N GLU A 412 -17.52 12.52 18.55
CA GLU A 412 -18.10 11.54 17.61
C GLU A 412 -17.31 11.50 16.29
N LEU A 413 -16.52 12.54 16.03
CA LEU A 413 -15.25 12.52 15.28
C LEU A 413 -14.40 11.32 15.71
N TRP A 414 -14.47 10.93 16.99
CA TRP A 414 -13.89 9.67 17.46
C TRP A 414 -14.53 8.48 16.77
N ARG A 415 -15.84 8.33 16.59
CA ARG A 415 -16.45 7.17 15.90
C ARG A 415 -16.15 7.15 14.40
N THR A 416 -16.15 8.29 13.71
CA THR A 416 -15.87 8.40 12.26
C THR A 416 -14.39 8.17 11.94
N ILE A 417 -13.47 8.79 12.70
CA ILE A 417 -12.03 8.51 12.60
C ILE A 417 -11.76 7.07 13.08
N LEU A 418 -12.37 6.62 14.18
CA LEU A 418 -12.19 5.26 14.69
C LEU A 418 -12.70 4.23 13.68
N CYS A 419 -13.80 4.43 12.96
CA CYS A 419 -14.25 3.54 11.90
C CYS A 419 -13.16 3.33 10.83
N LEU A 420 -12.64 4.43 10.28
CA LEU A 420 -11.63 4.38 9.23
C LEU A 420 -10.27 3.90 9.76
N GLN A 421 -9.94 4.27 10.99
CA GLN A 421 -8.73 3.83 11.69
C GLN A 421 -8.80 2.35 12.04
N ILE A 422 -9.94 1.88 12.56
CA ILE A 422 -10.26 0.48 12.85
C ILE A 422 -10.01 -0.39 11.62
N ARG A 423 -10.49 0.04 10.45
CA ARG A 423 -10.28 -0.73 9.22
C ARG A 423 -8.82 -0.69 8.77
N LYS A 424 -8.14 0.44 8.89
CA LYS A 424 -6.70 0.56 8.57
C LYS A 424 -5.80 -0.21 9.53
N GLU A 425 -6.25 -0.40 10.76
CA GLU A 425 -5.55 -1.16 11.80
C GLU A 425 -6.03 -2.62 11.88
N ALA A 426 -6.96 -3.06 11.03
CA ALA A 426 -7.60 -4.37 11.13
C ALA A 426 -6.57 -5.50 11.21
N LEU A 427 -5.58 -5.52 10.30
CA LEU A 427 -4.49 -6.50 10.29
C LEU A 427 -3.69 -6.50 11.60
N TRP A 428 -3.37 -5.31 12.14
CA TRP A 428 -2.64 -5.19 13.40
C TRP A 428 -3.48 -5.63 14.60
N ALA A 429 -4.79 -5.38 14.58
CA ALA A 429 -5.72 -5.88 15.58
C ALA A 429 -5.80 -7.42 15.54
N CYS A 430 -5.77 -8.03 14.35
CA CYS A 430 -5.68 -9.48 14.20
C CYS A 430 -4.41 -10.02 14.88
N LEU A 431 -3.24 -9.48 14.51
CA LEU A 431 -1.95 -9.89 15.08
C LEU A 431 -1.89 -9.66 16.61
N ALA A 432 -2.56 -8.63 17.13
CA ALA A 432 -2.64 -8.38 18.56
C ALA A 432 -3.44 -9.43 19.33
N MET A 433 -4.34 -10.18 18.69
CA MET A 433 -5.05 -11.30 19.33
C MET A 433 -4.14 -12.47 19.65
N ALA A 434 -3.09 -12.68 18.84
CA ALA A 434 -2.15 -13.78 19.01
C ALA A 434 -0.71 -13.31 18.68
N PRO A 435 -0.01 -12.66 19.62
CA PRO A 435 1.28 -12.01 19.35
C PRO A 435 2.42 -12.93 18.91
N ASN A 436 2.30 -14.25 19.15
CA ASN A 436 3.31 -15.25 18.76
C ASN A 436 2.95 -15.99 17.46
N PHE A 437 1.82 -15.64 16.84
CA PHE A 437 1.32 -16.31 15.64
C PHE A 437 1.74 -15.51 14.40
N GLU A 438 1.90 -16.20 13.28
CA GLU A 438 2.01 -15.58 11.97
C GLU A 438 0.61 -15.46 11.34
N ALA A 439 0.46 -14.55 10.37
CA ALA A 439 -0.79 -14.31 9.67
C ALA A 439 -0.62 -14.62 8.19
N LEU A 440 -1.41 -15.56 7.69
CA LEU A 440 -1.61 -15.76 6.26
C LEU A 440 -2.81 -14.92 5.82
N THR A 441 -2.55 -13.91 5.00
CA THR A 441 -3.59 -13.03 4.46
C THR A 441 -3.97 -13.46 3.04
N THR A 442 -5.26 -13.56 2.78
CA THR A 442 -5.79 -13.84 1.45
C THR A 442 -6.33 -12.57 0.80
N ASP A 443 -6.28 -12.52 -0.53
CA ASP A 443 -6.84 -11.42 -1.31
C ASP A 443 -7.53 -11.96 -2.56
N VAL A 444 -8.86 -11.92 -2.55
CA VAL A 444 -9.68 -12.39 -3.67
C VAL A 444 -10.75 -11.37 -4.03
N CYS A 445 -11.04 -11.27 -5.31
CA CYS A 445 -12.14 -10.44 -5.82
C CYS A 445 -13.03 -11.28 -6.72
N VAL A 446 -14.34 -11.14 -6.57
CA VAL A 446 -15.34 -11.82 -7.40
C VAL A 446 -16.28 -10.81 -8.03
N PRO A 447 -16.97 -11.14 -9.13
CA PRO A 447 -18.08 -10.32 -9.61
C PRO A 447 -19.03 -9.98 -8.46
N LEU A 448 -19.45 -8.72 -8.35
CA LEU A 448 -20.17 -8.22 -7.17
C LEU A 448 -21.40 -9.10 -6.80
N SER A 449 -22.11 -9.62 -7.81
CA SER A 449 -23.24 -10.53 -7.62
C SER A 449 -22.91 -11.86 -6.93
N ARG A 450 -21.63 -12.25 -6.90
CA ARG A 450 -21.12 -13.49 -6.28
C ARG A 450 -20.49 -13.27 -4.90
N LEU A 451 -20.27 -12.02 -4.48
CA LEU A 451 -19.61 -11.68 -3.22
C LEU A 451 -20.24 -12.38 -2.01
N ALA A 452 -21.57 -12.29 -1.88
CA ALA A 452 -22.29 -12.89 -0.76
C ALA A 452 -22.17 -14.42 -0.74
N GLU A 453 -22.19 -15.07 -1.90
CA GLU A 453 -22.01 -16.52 -2.03
C GLU A 453 -20.59 -16.93 -1.63
N CYS A 454 -19.57 -16.24 -2.17
CA CYS A 454 -18.18 -16.53 -1.92
C CYS A 454 -17.82 -16.37 -0.44
N ILE A 455 -18.13 -15.22 0.16
CA ILE A 455 -17.85 -14.95 1.58
C ILE A 455 -18.57 -15.98 2.47
N SER A 456 -19.81 -16.34 2.14
CA SER A 456 -20.55 -17.33 2.95
C SER A 456 -19.88 -18.71 2.93
N LYS A 457 -19.47 -19.19 1.75
CA LYS A 457 -18.77 -20.47 1.61
C LYS A 457 -17.41 -20.45 2.32
N SER A 458 -16.64 -19.38 2.11
CA SER A 458 -15.35 -19.19 2.78
C SER A 458 -15.51 -19.14 4.29
N LYS A 459 -16.47 -18.39 4.82
CA LYS A 459 -16.71 -18.27 6.26
C LYS A 459 -17.17 -19.58 6.90
N GLN A 460 -17.96 -20.39 6.19
CA GLN A 460 -18.34 -21.73 6.67
C GLN A 460 -17.11 -22.62 6.86
N GLU A 461 -16.21 -22.63 5.88
CA GLU A 461 -14.98 -23.41 5.93
C GLU A 461 -14.02 -22.88 7.01
N LEU A 462 -13.83 -21.56 7.08
CA LEU A 462 -13.01 -20.91 8.10
C LEU A 462 -13.52 -21.19 9.53
N ASN A 463 -14.83 -21.18 9.74
CA ASN A 463 -15.43 -21.48 11.04
C ASN A 463 -15.37 -22.97 11.42
N ALA A 464 -15.21 -23.87 10.44
CA ALA A 464 -15.04 -25.30 10.67
C ALA A 464 -13.59 -25.65 11.06
N SER A 465 -12.64 -24.77 10.76
CA SER A 465 -11.24 -24.91 11.12
C SER A 465 -10.99 -24.55 12.59
N PRO A 466 -9.99 -25.17 13.26
CA PRO A 466 -9.57 -24.75 14.60
C PRO A 466 -8.79 -23.42 14.61
N LEU A 467 -8.39 -22.89 13.46
CA LEU A 467 -7.59 -21.67 13.35
C LEU A 467 -8.42 -20.41 13.61
N LEU A 468 -7.77 -19.39 14.16
CA LEU A 468 -8.39 -18.08 14.35
C LEU A 468 -8.42 -17.35 13.01
N CYS A 469 -9.60 -17.30 12.41
CA CYS A 469 -9.83 -16.75 11.08
C CYS A 469 -10.77 -15.55 11.12
N MET A 470 -10.46 -14.54 10.31
CA MET A 470 -11.12 -13.23 10.35
C MET A 470 -11.38 -12.78 8.92
N VAL A 471 -12.54 -12.16 8.66
CA VAL A 471 -12.92 -11.71 7.31
C VAL A 471 -13.19 -10.21 7.31
N ILE A 472 -12.57 -9.53 6.35
CA ILE A 472 -12.81 -8.12 6.04
C ILE A 472 -13.05 -7.98 4.54
N ALA A 473 -13.95 -7.09 4.12
CA ALA A 473 -14.21 -6.88 2.70
C ALA A 473 -14.32 -5.42 2.32
N HIS A 474 -13.75 -5.09 1.16
CA HIS A 474 -14.14 -3.93 0.37
C HIS A 474 -15.42 -4.31 -0.37
N ALA A 475 -16.54 -4.36 0.36
CA ALA A 475 -17.78 -4.96 -0.15
C ALA A 475 -18.38 -4.18 -1.33
N GLY A 476 -17.98 -2.92 -1.53
CA GLY A 476 -18.44 -2.09 -2.64
C GLY A 476 -17.87 -2.47 -4.01
N ASP A 477 -16.71 -3.14 -4.07
CA ASP A 477 -16.06 -3.54 -5.33
C ASP A 477 -15.88 -5.06 -5.49
N GLY A 478 -16.41 -5.86 -4.55
CA GLY A 478 -16.43 -7.32 -4.65
C GLY A 478 -15.16 -8.01 -4.11
N ASN A 479 -14.30 -7.27 -3.41
CA ASN A 479 -13.05 -7.76 -2.86
C ASN A 479 -13.15 -8.08 -1.37
N PHE A 480 -12.61 -9.23 -0.95
CA PHE A 480 -12.48 -9.57 0.46
C PHE A 480 -11.17 -10.26 0.78
N HIS A 481 -10.80 -10.15 2.05
CA HIS A 481 -9.61 -10.73 2.64
C HIS A 481 -10.00 -11.59 3.83
N ALA A 482 -9.34 -12.74 3.95
CA ALA A 482 -9.30 -13.51 5.17
C ALA A 482 -7.91 -13.40 5.81
N CYS A 483 -7.85 -13.14 7.10
CA CYS A 483 -6.64 -13.23 7.90
C CYS A 483 -6.70 -14.53 8.71
N ILE A 484 -5.79 -15.46 8.43
CA ILE A 484 -5.72 -16.78 9.04
C ILE A 484 -4.50 -16.81 9.94
N LEU A 485 -4.72 -16.88 11.25
CA LEU A 485 -3.63 -16.90 12.24
C LEU A 485 -3.23 -18.35 12.55
N PHE A 486 -1.93 -18.62 12.48
CA PHE A 486 -1.35 -19.93 12.78
C PHE A 486 -0.05 -19.80 13.57
N ASP A 487 0.24 -20.80 14.38
CA ASP A 487 1.53 -20.92 15.08
C ASP A 487 2.60 -21.43 14.10
N PRO A 488 3.67 -20.66 13.83
CA PRO A 488 4.71 -21.07 12.89
C PRO A 488 5.54 -22.27 13.38
N ASP A 489 5.46 -22.64 14.66
CA ASP A 489 6.13 -23.84 15.19
C ASP A 489 5.26 -25.11 15.06
N GLN A 490 4.01 -24.99 14.55
CA GLN A 490 3.06 -26.09 14.39
C GLN A 490 2.75 -26.36 12.91
N GLU A 491 3.39 -27.40 12.35
CA GLU A 491 3.24 -27.78 10.93
C GLU A 491 1.77 -28.08 10.54
N GLU A 492 0.99 -28.70 11.42
CA GLU A 492 -0.43 -28.98 11.17
C GLU A 492 -1.25 -27.68 10.99
N GLN A 493 -0.93 -26.61 11.73
CA GLN A 493 -1.61 -25.32 11.59
C GLN A 493 -1.21 -24.60 10.30
N GLN A 494 0.05 -24.72 9.88
CA GLN A 494 0.52 -24.19 8.59
C GLN A 494 -0.22 -24.84 7.42
N GLN A 495 -0.25 -26.18 7.40
CA GLN A 495 -0.94 -26.94 6.36
C GLN A 495 -2.44 -26.63 6.31
N GLU A 496 -3.08 -26.45 7.47
CA GLU A 496 -4.49 -26.05 7.52
C GLU A 496 -4.71 -24.63 7.02
N ALA A 497 -3.82 -23.67 7.34
CA ALA A 497 -3.89 -22.31 6.83
C ALA A 497 -3.75 -22.26 5.30
N GLU A 498 -2.82 -23.04 4.74
CA GLU A 498 -2.64 -23.20 3.29
C GLU A 498 -3.85 -23.84 2.62
N ARG A 499 -4.40 -24.91 3.22
CA ARG A 499 -5.62 -25.57 2.71
C ARG A 499 -6.80 -24.60 2.65
N LEU A 500 -7.00 -23.79 3.68
CA LEU A 500 -8.04 -22.76 3.73
C LEU A 500 -7.83 -21.68 2.67
N ASN A 501 -6.60 -21.22 2.50
CA ASN A 501 -6.24 -20.27 1.45
C ASN A 501 -6.58 -20.83 0.06
N HIS A 502 -6.13 -22.05 -0.24
CA HIS A 502 -6.44 -22.73 -1.52
C HIS A 502 -7.94 -22.87 -1.74
N PHE A 503 -8.70 -23.22 -0.70
CA PHE A 503 -10.15 -23.29 -0.78
C PHE A 503 -10.77 -21.94 -1.16
N ILE A 504 -10.34 -20.84 -0.51
CA ILE A 504 -10.84 -19.49 -0.80
C ILE A 504 -10.51 -19.09 -2.25
N VAL A 505 -9.26 -19.29 -2.67
CA VAL A 505 -8.78 -18.99 -4.03
C VAL A 505 -9.58 -19.77 -5.08
N HIS A 506 -9.67 -21.10 -4.94
CA HIS A 506 -10.42 -21.92 -5.88
C HIS A 506 -11.91 -21.57 -5.91
N THR A 507 -12.49 -21.23 -4.76
CA THR A 507 -13.90 -20.78 -4.69
C THR A 507 -14.08 -19.50 -5.49
N ALA A 508 -13.21 -18.50 -5.31
CA ALA A 508 -13.28 -17.25 -6.06
C ALA A 508 -13.10 -17.46 -7.57
N LEU A 509 -12.09 -18.25 -7.97
CA LEU A 509 -11.83 -18.58 -9.38
C LEU A 509 -13.02 -19.30 -10.04
N SER A 510 -13.66 -20.24 -9.33
CA SER A 510 -14.86 -20.94 -9.82
C SER A 510 -16.06 -20.02 -10.06
N MET A 511 -16.02 -18.80 -9.52
CA MET A 511 -17.04 -17.77 -9.66
C MET A 511 -16.62 -16.66 -10.64
N GLU A 512 -15.66 -16.93 -11.55
CA GLU A 512 -15.07 -15.95 -12.48
C GLU A 512 -14.37 -14.78 -11.76
N GLY A 513 -13.95 -15.01 -10.52
CA GLY A 513 -13.14 -14.09 -9.75
C GLY A 513 -11.65 -14.19 -10.07
N TRP A 514 -10.86 -13.47 -9.29
CA TRP A 514 -9.41 -13.42 -9.35
C TRP A 514 -8.84 -13.51 -7.92
N SER A 515 -7.60 -13.97 -7.82
CA SER A 515 -6.78 -13.98 -6.61
C SER A 515 -5.40 -13.41 -6.91
N SER A 516 -4.77 -12.80 -5.90
CA SER A 516 -3.36 -12.38 -5.99
C SER A 516 -2.43 -13.56 -6.42
N PRO A 517 -1.35 -13.31 -7.22
CA PRO A 517 -0.52 -14.36 -7.81
C PRO A 517 0.28 -15.23 -6.82
N CYS A 518 0.35 -14.84 -5.54
CA CYS A 518 1.29 -15.41 -4.58
C CYS A 518 1.20 -16.94 -4.38
N PHE A 519 0.15 -17.58 -4.87
CA PHE A 519 -0.07 -19.02 -4.74
C PHE A 519 -0.31 -19.80 -6.04
N PHE A 520 -0.14 -19.18 -7.21
CA PHE A 520 -0.11 -19.96 -8.46
C PHE A 520 1.17 -20.82 -8.58
N MET A 521 2.20 -20.51 -7.79
CA MET A 521 3.51 -21.17 -7.81
C MET A 521 3.55 -22.61 -7.29
N GLU A 522 2.53 -23.09 -6.57
CA GLU A 522 2.49 -24.49 -6.10
C GLU A 522 1.86 -25.46 -7.08
N LEU A 523 1.16 -24.96 -8.11
CA LEU A 523 0.49 -25.83 -9.09
C LEU A 523 1.45 -26.37 -10.16
N GLU A 524 2.61 -25.73 -10.39
CA GLU A 524 3.60 -26.21 -11.35
C GLU A 524 5.01 -26.22 -10.78
N ARG A 525 5.53 -27.42 -10.56
CA ARG A 525 6.92 -27.65 -10.16
C ARG A 525 7.88 -27.12 -11.24
N GLY A 526 8.46 -25.95 -10.98
CA GLY A 526 9.81 -25.61 -11.44
C GLY A 526 9.93 -24.56 -12.55
N CYS A 527 9.96 -23.28 -12.18
CA CYS A 527 10.87 -22.29 -12.78
C CYS A 527 10.93 -20.98 -11.96
N CYS A 528 11.95 -20.86 -11.11
CA CYS A 528 12.25 -19.63 -10.37
C CYS A 528 13.11 -18.66 -11.21
N SER A 529 12.51 -17.89 -12.14
CA SER A 529 13.16 -16.69 -12.69
C SER A 529 12.24 -15.91 -13.64
N LEU A 530 11.44 -14.99 -13.08
CA LEU A 530 10.75 -13.84 -13.69
C LEU A 530 9.67 -13.48 -12.65
N GLY A 531 9.75 -12.29 -12.05
CA GLY A 531 9.14 -11.97 -10.73
C GLY A 531 7.87 -12.75 -10.41
N MET A 532 8.00 -13.76 -9.53
CA MET A 532 7.00 -14.77 -9.11
C MET A 532 5.75 -14.90 -10.00
N VAL A 533 5.98 -15.04 -11.31
CA VAL A 533 4.95 -15.09 -12.33
C VAL A 533 5.47 -15.99 -13.45
N ASP A 534 5.06 -17.25 -13.40
CA ASP A 534 4.69 -17.95 -14.62
C ASP A 534 3.22 -17.54 -14.88
N VAL A 535 2.99 -16.55 -15.76
CA VAL A 535 1.63 -16.34 -16.29
C VAL A 535 1.38 -17.53 -17.23
N GLN A 536 0.96 -18.66 -16.67
CA GLN A 536 0.11 -19.54 -17.46
C GLN A 536 -1.19 -18.80 -17.71
N PHE A 537 -1.34 -18.26 -18.92
CA PHE A 537 -2.65 -17.96 -19.47
C PHE A 537 -3.51 -19.21 -19.25
N HIS A 538 -4.60 -19.09 -18.48
CA HIS A 538 -5.65 -20.10 -18.57
C HIS A 538 -5.99 -20.25 -20.06
N PRO A 539 -5.82 -21.44 -20.67
CA PRO A 539 -6.32 -21.64 -22.01
C PRO A 539 -7.85 -21.59 -21.89
N PHE A 540 -8.43 -20.45 -22.25
CA PHE A 540 -9.80 -20.47 -22.73
C PHE A 540 -9.84 -21.53 -23.83
N PRO A 541 -10.76 -22.51 -23.80
CA PRO A 541 -10.93 -23.44 -24.90
C PRO A 541 -11.43 -22.64 -26.09
N PHE A 542 -10.52 -22.13 -26.91
CA PHE A 542 -10.85 -21.69 -28.25
C PHE A 542 -11.24 -22.96 -29.03
N PRO A 543 -12.46 -23.05 -29.57
CA PRO A 543 -12.78 -24.11 -30.51
C PRO A 543 -11.87 -23.96 -31.73
N ASP A 544 -11.32 -25.09 -32.18
CA ASP A 544 -10.39 -25.24 -33.31
C ASP A 544 -10.59 -24.21 -34.43
N ILE A 545 -9.70 -23.21 -34.50
CA ILE A 545 -9.51 -22.40 -35.71
C ILE A 545 -8.21 -22.88 -36.35
N CYS A 546 -8.39 -23.52 -37.50
CA CYS A 546 -7.37 -24.08 -38.36
C CYS A 546 -6.16 -23.15 -38.58
N CYS A 547 -4.98 -23.75 -38.52
CA CYS A 547 -3.72 -23.22 -39.01
C CYS A 547 -3.87 -22.59 -40.41
N LEU A 548 -3.41 -21.34 -40.56
CA LEU A 548 -2.99 -20.76 -41.84
C LEU A 548 -1.68 -19.98 -41.62
N ASP A 549 -0.59 -20.66 -41.95
CA ASP A 549 0.65 -20.25 -42.60
C ASP A 549 1.14 -18.78 -42.50
N THR A 550 2.34 -18.67 -41.90
CA THR A 550 3.51 -17.87 -42.30
C THR A 550 3.31 -16.43 -42.79
N TRP A 551 3.71 -15.45 -41.97
CA TRP A 551 4.26 -14.19 -42.48
C TRP A 551 5.55 -13.82 -41.73
N ASP A 552 6.61 -13.78 -42.54
CA ASP A 552 8.01 -13.46 -42.23
C ASP A 552 8.17 -11.95 -42.01
N ILE A 553 8.63 -11.51 -40.83
CA ILE A 553 8.92 -10.11 -40.53
C ILE A 553 10.43 -9.89 -40.64
N THR A 554 10.87 -9.61 -41.86
CA THR A 554 12.13 -8.90 -42.12
C THR A 554 11.82 -7.57 -42.81
N LEU A 555 12.58 -6.53 -42.44
CA LEU A 555 12.64 -5.17 -43.00
C LEU A 555 11.85 -4.08 -42.26
N PHE A 556 12.54 -3.41 -41.32
CA PHE A 556 12.44 -1.95 -41.22
C PHE A 556 13.83 -1.33 -41.40
N ARG A 557 14.14 -0.97 -42.65
CA ARG A 557 15.23 -0.06 -42.99
C ARG A 557 14.61 1.32 -43.25
N ARG A 558 15.05 2.32 -42.50
CA ARG A 558 14.71 3.74 -42.67
C ARG A 558 14.81 4.16 -44.15
N SER A 559 13.74 4.74 -44.68
CA SER A 559 13.85 5.69 -45.79
C SER A 559 13.11 6.97 -45.44
N ARG A 560 13.81 8.10 -45.63
CA ARG A 560 13.25 9.45 -45.55
C ARG A 560 12.43 9.68 -46.81
N GLY A 561 11.20 10.13 -46.66
CA GLY A 561 10.35 10.57 -47.76
C GLY A 561 9.33 11.60 -47.26
N THR A 562 9.54 12.85 -47.65
CA THR A 562 8.58 13.95 -47.51
C THR A 562 7.37 13.71 -48.42
N CYS A 563 6.16 13.82 -47.89
CA CYS A 563 4.96 14.10 -48.67
C CYS A 563 4.03 15.06 -47.91
N SER A 564 3.80 16.21 -48.54
CA SER A 564 2.79 17.22 -48.30
C SER A 564 1.37 16.72 -48.57
N GLY A 565 0.36 17.26 -47.88
CA GLY A 565 -1.04 17.17 -48.32
C GLY A 565 -2.06 17.34 -47.21
N GLU A 566 -2.77 18.46 -47.25
CA GLU A 566 -3.89 18.84 -46.38
C GLU A 566 -5.18 18.04 -46.65
N HIS A 567 -6.09 18.13 -45.67
CA HIS A 567 -7.54 17.90 -45.69
C HIS A 567 -8.10 16.50 -45.35
N GLY A 568 -9.04 16.52 -44.40
CA GLY A 568 -9.96 15.42 -44.13
C GLY A 568 -10.75 15.54 -42.83
N CYS A 569 -11.53 16.62 -42.66
CA CYS A 569 -12.70 16.60 -41.75
C CYS A 569 -13.71 15.59 -42.29
N TRP A 570 -14.24 14.69 -41.45
CA TRP A 570 -15.47 13.97 -41.78
C TRP A 570 -16.46 13.95 -40.61
N TYR A 571 -17.66 14.38 -40.98
CA TYR A 571 -18.89 14.57 -40.25
C TYR A 571 -19.52 13.26 -39.77
N TRP A 572 -20.29 13.38 -38.69
CA TRP A 572 -21.33 12.45 -38.26
C TRP A 572 -22.55 12.56 -39.18
N GLN A 573 -23.09 11.42 -39.64
CA GLN A 573 -24.52 11.26 -39.92
C GLN A 573 -24.93 9.78 -39.92
N ASN A 574 -26.03 9.51 -39.23
CA ASN A 574 -26.72 8.23 -39.06
C ASN A 574 -27.26 7.70 -40.40
N GLU A 575 -27.41 6.38 -40.55
CA GLU A 575 -28.73 5.73 -40.71
C GLU A 575 -28.63 4.20 -40.79
N VAL A 576 -29.69 3.58 -40.29
CA VAL A 576 -29.97 2.15 -40.12
C VAL A 576 -30.62 1.60 -41.40
N PRO A 577 -30.48 0.29 -41.69
CA PRO A 577 -31.56 -0.50 -42.31
C PRO A 577 -32.27 -1.40 -41.30
#